data_AF-A0AAJ5CIB3-F1
#
_entry.id   AF-A0AAJ5CIB3-F1
#
_cell.length_a   1.000
_cell.length_b   1.000
_cell.length_c   1.000
_cell.angle_alpha   90.00
_cell.angle_beta   90.00
_cell.angle_gamma   90.00
#
_symmetry.space_group_name_H-M   'P 1'
#
loop_
_entity.id
_entity.type
_entity.pdbx_description
1 polymer ?
#
loop_
_entity_poly.entity_id
_entity_poly.type
_entity_poly.pdbx_seq_one_letter_code
_entity_poly.pdbx_strand_id
1 'polypeptide(L)'
;MGINDMPRHPVSQQRLEQALGDKADRVQRRFEDVYYHEYPLREMLSELGYELLDHVAARSVHDPDLQDERTRLALTTAAESLFGVLELGCCPGGDWEIPFPLTHTRFSSEEKDFDEMRDATDTVTARTWVEAFDICVASGLVRDWERVFGLLLRQEYAPMLHKNLPYAQRDSISDPADLAHMDALCGYLTPSPGHLPRDWPQVTLCKPSIDERLDAALALDAAGRRAPTSGCCASCSGTTRPPSSTRCTNAWWSTASASARIPRPGA
;
A
#
# COMPACT_ATOMS: atom_id res chain seq x y z
N MET A 1 23.04 12.16 -20.60
CA MET A 1 21.85 11.65 -21.31
C MET A 1 20.72 11.68 -20.29
N GLY A 2 19.65 12.43 -20.58
CA GLY A 2 18.81 13.11 -19.59
C GLY A 2 18.04 12.19 -18.63
N ILE A 3 17.98 12.63 -17.37
CA ILE A 3 17.00 12.19 -16.37
C ILE A 3 15.63 12.45 -16.98
N ASN A 4 14.80 11.42 -17.07
CA ASN A 4 13.42 11.56 -17.55
C ASN A 4 12.70 12.59 -16.67
N ASP A 5 12.43 13.75 -17.24
CA ASP A 5 11.65 14.81 -16.59
C ASP A 5 10.19 14.35 -16.56
N MET A 6 9.86 13.53 -15.56
CA MET A 6 8.51 13.04 -15.33
C MET A 6 7.63 14.23 -14.94
N PRO A 7 6.49 14.47 -15.62
CA PRO A 7 5.64 15.60 -15.31
C PRO A 7 5.08 15.47 -13.89
N ARG A 8 5.59 16.32 -13.00
CA ARG A 8 5.14 16.44 -11.61
C ARG A 8 3.95 17.38 -11.55
N HIS A 9 2.91 17.01 -10.81
CA HIS A 9 1.83 17.96 -10.53
C HIS A 9 2.38 19.09 -9.65
N PRO A 10 2.07 20.36 -9.97
CA PRO A 10 2.52 21.48 -9.15
C PRO A 10 1.83 21.41 -7.78
N VAL A 11 2.63 21.39 -6.72
CA VAL A 11 2.17 21.42 -5.32
C VAL A 11 2.45 22.80 -4.75
N SER A 12 1.56 23.31 -3.91
CA SER A 12 1.77 24.61 -3.25
C SER A 12 2.94 24.53 -2.26
N GLN A 13 3.72 25.62 -2.16
CA GLN A 13 4.86 25.71 -1.25
C GLN A 13 4.47 25.41 0.21
N GLN A 14 3.30 25.88 0.65
CA GLN A 14 2.77 25.60 2.00
C GLN A 14 2.61 24.10 2.28
N ARG A 15 2.12 23.31 1.30
CA ARG A 15 1.97 21.85 1.46
C ARG A 15 3.33 21.16 1.53
N LEU A 16 4.31 21.65 0.77
CA LEU A 16 5.67 21.13 0.79
C LEU A 16 6.33 21.36 2.16
N GLU A 17 6.22 22.57 2.70
CA GLU A 17 6.77 22.92 4.03
C GLU A 17 6.12 22.10 5.16
N GLN A 18 4.80 21.92 5.12
CA GLN A 18 4.09 21.06 6.08
C GLN A 18 4.52 19.59 5.98
N ALA A 19 4.75 19.10 4.76
CA ALA A 19 5.22 17.74 4.53
C ALA A 19 6.66 17.54 5.04
N LEU A 20 7.53 18.55 4.96
CA LEU A 20 8.94 18.48 5.35
C LEU A 20 9.21 18.61 6.86
N GLY A 21 8.20 18.93 7.68
CA GLY A 21 8.36 19.02 9.14
C GLY A 21 8.86 17.71 9.79
N ASP A 22 9.38 17.78 11.03
CA ASP A 22 9.95 16.62 11.72
C ASP A 22 8.88 15.52 11.93
N LYS A 23 9.07 14.41 11.22
CA LYS A 23 8.14 13.27 11.25
C LYS A 23 8.43 12.28 12.36
N ALA A 24 9.64 12.24 12.92
CA ALA A 24 9.94 11.31 14.00
C ALA A 24 9.13 11.68 15.26
N ASP A 25 9.13 12.96 15.63
CA ASP A 25 8.31 13.45 16.75
C ASP A 25 6.82 13.23 16.50
N ARG A 26 6.38 13.27 15.24
CA ARG A 26 4.97 13.07 14.89
C ARG A 26 4.57 11.61 14.96
N VAL A 27 5.41 10.68 14.50
CA VAL A 27 5.23 9.23 14.71
C VAL A 27 5.16 8.93 16.20
N GLN A 28 6.08 9.47 16.99
CA GLN A 28 6.11 9.25 18.44
C GLN A 28 4.83 9.75 19.13
N ARG A 29 4.34 10.94 18.77
CA ARG A 29 3.07 11.47 19.31
C ARG A 29 1.86 10.60 18.93
N ARG A 30 1.76 10.16 17.67
CA ARG A 30 0.67 9.28 17.21
C ARG A 30 0.71 7.92 17.92
N PHE A 31 1.91 7.41 18.19
CA PHE A 31 2.08 6.21 18.99
C PHE A 31 1.53 6.39 20.41
N GLU A 32 1.89 7.48 21.08
CA GLU A 32 1.41 7.81 22.43
C GLU A 32 -0.12 8.03 22.49
N ASP A 33 -0.70 8.66 21.47
CA ASP A 33 -2.16 8.86 21.37
C ASP A 33 -2.92 7.52 21.39
N VAL A 34 -2.40 6.53 20.68
CA VAL A 34 -3.00 5.18 20.65
C VAL A 34 -2.72 4.44 21.96
N TYR A 35 -1.49 4.49 22.48
CA TYR A 35 -1.12 3.76 23.70
C TYR A 35 -1.80 4.27 24.96
N TYR A 36 -2.00 5.58 25.09
CA TYR A 36 -2.45 6.23 26.32
C TYR A 36 -3.81 6.92 26.22
N HIS A 37 -4.30 7.19 25.01
CA HIS A 37 -5.53 7.97 24.81
C HIS A 37 -6.61 7.20 24.05
N GLU A 38 -6.48 5.86 23.96
CA GLU A 38 -7.46 4.94 23.34
C GLU A 38 -7.83 5.37 21.90
N TYR A 39 -6.92 6.07 21.21
CA TYR A 39 -7.14 6.47 19.84
C TYR A 39 -7.19 5.22 18.95
N PRO A 40 -8.13 5.10 18.00
CA PRO A 40 -8.26 3.90 17.22
C PRO A 40 -7.02 3.58 16.38
N LEU A 41 -6.47 2.38 16.57
CA LEU A 41 -5.16 2.01 16.01
C LEU A 41 -5.18 2.05 14.48
N ARG A 42 -6.22 1.52 13.84
CA ARG A 42 -6.24 1.35 12.38
C ARG A 42 -6.39 2.69 11.63
N GLU A 43 -7.23 3.60 12.11
CA GLU A 43 -7.36 4.97 11.62
C GLU A 43 -6.02 5.70 11.79
N MET A 44 -5.38 5.60 12.96
CA MET A 44 -4.06 6.18 13.16
C MET A 44 -3.03 5.66 12.16
N LEU A 45 -2.95 4.34 11.97
CA LEU A 45 -1.99 3.73 11.04
C LEU A 45 -2.23 4.21 9.60
N SER A 46 -3.48 4.31 9.18
CA SER A 46 -3.85 4.84 7.85
C SER A 46 -3.41 6.29 7.71
N GLU A 47 -3.81 7.16 8.65
CA GLU A 47 -3.44 8.58 8.64
C GLU A 47 -1.93 8.77 8.65
N LEU A 48 -1.22 8.06 9.54
CA LEU A 48 0.22 8.14 9.68
C LEU A 48 0.93 7.66 8.40
N GLY A 49 0.47 6.55 7.83
CA GLY A 49 1.00 6.01 6.57
C GLY A 49 0.95 7.06 5.46
N TYR A 50 -0.22 7.67 5.23
CA TYR A 50 -0.37 8.71 4.21
C TYR A 50 0.43 9.99 4.51
N GLU A 51 0.48 10.42 5.78
CA GLU A 51 1.28 11.59 6.17
C GLU A 51 2.79 11.39 5.96
N LEU A 52 3.29 10.17 6.12
CA LEU A 52 4.68 9.79 5.84
C LEU A 52 4.94 9.66 4.35
N LEU A 53 3.99 9.15 3.56
CA LEU A 53 4.10 9.13 2.10
C LEU A 53 4.16 10.55 1.53
N ASP A 54 3.37 11.50 2.04
CA ASP A 54 3.46 12.92 1.67
C ASP A 54 4.84 13.51 2.00
N HIS A 55 5.43 13.14 3.14
CA HIS A 55 6.79 13.53 3.51
C HIS A 55 7.82 12.97 2.52
N VAL A 56 7.78 11.68 2.23
CA VAL A 56 8.69 11.01 1.30
C VAL A 56 8.55 11.60 -0.11
N ALA A 57 7.33 11.87 -0.57
CA ALA A 57 7.07 12.54 -1.83
C ALA A 57 7.69 13.94 -1.88
N ALA A 58 7.55 14.73 -0.81
CA ALA A 58 8.20 16.04 -0.70
C ALA A 58 9.73 15.94 -0.73
N ARG A 59 10.30 14.95 -0.03
CA ARG A 59 11.76 14.69 -0.02
C ARG A 59 12.28 14.25 -1.39
N SER A 60 11.50 13.49 -2.15
CA SER A 60 11.86 13.02 -3.51
C SER A 60 12.09 14.15 -4.52
N VAL A 61 11.65 15.38 -4.22
CA VAL A 61 11.95 16.55 -5.05
C VAL A 61 13.45 16.85 -5.06
N HIS A 62 14.11 16.68 -3.91
CA HIS A 62 15.53 16.98 -3.71
C HIS A 62 16.41 15.73 -3.65
N ASP A 63 15.82 14.57 -3.34
CA ASP A 63 16.48 13.26 -3.33
C ASP A 63 15.65 12.24 -4.13
N PRO A 64 15.69 12.28 -5.48
CA PRO A 64 14.84 11.44 -6.32
C PRO A 64 15.09 9.94 -6.15
N ASP A 65 16.30 9.56 -5.75
CA ASP A 65 16.71 8.17 -5.55
C ASP A 65 16.50 7.69 -4.10
N LEU A 66 15.92 8.53 -3.24
CA LEU A 66 15.63 8.26 -1.82
C LEU A 66 16.83 7.65 -1.07
N GLN A 67 18.01 8.25 -1.24
CA GLN A 67 19.24 7.78 -0.61
C GLN A 67 19.35 8.20 0.85
N ASP A 68 18.64 9.25 1.28
CA ASP A 68 18.62 9.72 2.65
C ASP A 68 17.99 8.69 3.60
N GLU A 69 18.78 8.20 4.56
CA GLU A 69 18.40 7.12 5.46
C GLU A 69 17.11 7.41 6.24
N ARG A 70 16.94 8.65 6.75
CA ARG A 70 15.72 9.02 7.46
C ARG A 70 14.49 9.00 6.57
N THR A 71 14.62 9.41 5.31
CA THR A 71 13.54 9.34 4.32
C THR A 71 13.20 7.88 4.00
N ARG A 72 14.19 6.99 3.95
CA ARG A 72 13.97 5.54 3.79
C ARG A 72 13.26 4.93 4.99
N LEU A 73 13.69 5.27 6.22
CA LEU A 73 13.02 4.82 7.44
C LEU A 73 11.57 5.31 7.50
N ALA A 74 11.29 6.55 7.08
CA ALA A 74 9.92 7.07 6.97
C ALA A 74 9.10 6.28 5.95
N LEU A 75 9.67 5.92 4.79
CA LEU A 75 9.01 5.09 3.78
C LEU A 75 8.74 3.67 4.30
N THR A 76 9.70 3.06 5.01
CA THR A 76 9.50 1.76 5.64
C THR A 76 8.41 1.84 6.71
N THR A 77 8.43 2.83 7.61
CA THR A 77 7.37 3.04 8.61
C THR A 77 6.00 3.25 7.94
N ALA A 78 5.92 3.97 6.82
CA ALA A 78 4.67 4.09 6.06
C ALA A 78 4.18 2.73 5.53
N ALA A 79 5.09 1.89 5.03
CA ALA A 79 4.78 0.56 4.53
C ALA A 79 4.28 -0.37 5.65
N GLU A 80 4.94 -0.38 6.81
CA GLU A 80 4.51 -1.12 8.00
C GLU A 80 3.12 -0.68 8.45
N SER A 81 2.86 0.63 8.49
CA SER A 81 1.57 1.14 8.92
C SER A 81 0.44 0.73 7.98
N LEU A 82 0.61 0.88 6.67
CA LEU A 82 -0.42 0.52 5.69
C LEU A 82 -0.59 -1.00 5.56
N PHE A 83 0.47 -1.78 5.73
CA PHE A 83 0.37 -3.23 5.84
C PHE A 83 -0.37 -3.62 7.13
N GLY A 84 -0.07 -2.97 8.26
CA GLY A 84 -0.76 -3.18 9.53
C GLY A 84 -2.27 -2.90 9.43
N VAL A 85 -2.68 -1.88 8.65
CA VAL A 85 -4.10 -1.65 8.35
C VAL A 85 -4.74 -2.87 7.66
N LEU A 86 -4.04 -3.45 6.68
CA LEU A 86 -4.50 -4.65 5.97
C LEU A 86 -4.56 -5.85 6.91
N GLU A 87 -3.50 -6.11 7.66
CA GLU A 87 -3.38 -7.23 8.60
C GLU A 87 -4.47 -7.19 9.68
N LEU A 88 -4.63 -6.05 10.36
CA LEU A 88 -5.67 -5.86 11.38
C LEU A 88 -7.08 -5.93 10.79
N GLY A 89 -7.26 -5.55 9.53
CA GLY A 89 -8.54 -5.65 8.83
C GLY A 89 -8.89 -7.08 8.42
N CYS A 90 -7.91 -7.85 7.98
CA CYS A 90 -8.10 -9.25 7.58
C CYS A 90 -8.23 -10.17 8.80
N CYS A 91 -7.33 -10.02 9.77
CA CYS A 91 -7.16 -10.90 10.91
C CYS A 91 -7.13 -10.10 12.24
N PRO A 92 -8.22 -9.44 12.64
CA PRO A 92 -8.24 -8.58 13.83
C PRO A 92 -7.87 -9.30 15.13
N GLY A 93 -8.19 -10.60 15.25
CA GLY A 93 -7.82 -11.43 16.40
C GLY A 93 -6.59 -12.31 16.18
N GLY A 94 -5.80 -12.04 15.14
CA GLY A 94 -4.55 -12.76 14.89
C GLY A 94 -3.39 -12.24 15.72
N ASP A 95 -2.25 -12.94 15.62
CA ASP A 95 -0.98 -12.45 16.15
C ASP A 95 -0.37 -11.47 15.14
N TRP A 96 0.00 -10.27 15.60
CA TRP A 96 0.55 -9.23 14.73
C TRP A 96 1.58 -8.38 15.45
N GLU A 97 2.52 -7.83 14.67
CA GLU A 97 3.51 -6.86 15.12
C GLU A 97 3.70 -5.80 14.03
N ILE A 98 3.53 -4.53 14.43
CA ILE A 98 3.61 -3.38 13.53
C ILE A 98 4.76 -2.49 14.01
N PRO A 99 5.97 -2.67 13.49
CA PRO A 99 7.13 -1.87 13.88
C PRO A 99 7.11 -0.49 13.23
N PHE A 100 7.63 0.51 13.94
CA PHE A 100 7.92 1.86 13.44
C PHE A 100 9.44 2.11 13.44
N PRO A 101 10.16 1.68 12.37
CA PRO A 101 11.61 1.85 12.28
C PRO A 101 12.11 3.29 12.46
N LEU A 102 11.31 4.31 12.08
CA LEU A 102 11.70 5.72 12.22
C LEU A 102 11.90 6.15 13.69
N THR A 103 11.16 5.56 14.62
CA THR A 103 11.20 5.87 16.06
C THR A 103 11.68 4.70 16.93
N HIS A 104 11.91 3.53 16.33
CA HIS A 104 12.24 2.28 17.03
C HIS A 104 11.16 1.85 18.05
N THR A 105 9.90 2.17 17.78
CA THR A 105 8.74 1.71 18.54
C THR A 105 8.00 0.62 17.76
N ARG A 106 7.05 -0.08 18.39
CA ARG A 106 6.20 -1.08 17.73
C ARG A 106 4.87 -1.22 18.45
N PHE A 107 3.81 -1.58 17.73
CA PHE A 107 2.61 -2.15 18.34
C PHE A 107 2.67 -3.68 18.21
N SER A 108 2.17 -4.41 19.21
CA SER A 108 2.06 -5.87 19.13
C SER A 108 0.82 -6.36 19.89
N SER A 109 0.20 -7.42 19.38
CA SER A 109 -0.90 -8.12 20.04
C SER A 109 -0.52 -8.69 21.42
N GLU A 110 0.76 -8.92 21.69
CA GLU A 110 1.23 -9.38 23.01
C GLU A 110 1.15 -8.28 24.09
N GLU A 111 1.27 -7.01 23.68
CA GLU A 111 1.30 -5.87 24.61
C GLU A 111 -0.08 -5.22 24.79
N LYS A 112 -0.97 -5.37 23.80
CA LYS A 112 -2.30 -4.77 23.77
C LYS A 112 -3.32 -5.67 23.07
N ASP A 113 -4.41 -5.96 23.78
CA ASP A 113 -5.55 -6.68 23.21
C ASP A 113 -6.31 -5.77 22.21
N PHE A 114 -6.54 -6.30 21.00
CA PHE A 114 -7.21 -5.57 19.92
C PHE A 114 -8.66 -5.17 20.25
N ASP A 115 -9.34 -5.88 21.15
CA ASP A 115 -10.72 -5.56 21.56
C ASP A 115 -10.82 -4.19 22.26
N GLU A 116 -9.72 -3.71 22.85
CA GLU A 116 -9.60 -2.36 23.44
C GLU A 116 -9.41 -1.25 22.38
N MET A 117 -8.99 -1.61 21.16
CA MET A 117 -8.53 -0.68 20.12
C MET A 117 -9.50 -0.58 18.92
N ARG A 118 -10.75 -1.03 19.12
CA ARG A 118 -11.74 -1.20 18.06
C ARG A 118 -12.11 0.12 17.39
N ASP A 119 -11.65 0.24 16.16
CA ASP A 119 -11.97 1.33 15.27
C ASP A 119 -13.28 1.16 14.48
N ALA A 120 -13.85 2.30 14.12
CA ALA A 120 -15.15 2.49 13.50
C ALA A 120 -15.23 2.00 12.04
N THR A 121 -16.46 1.65 11.67
CA THR A 121 -17.11 1.52 10.34
C THR A 121 -16.44 0.77 9.18
N ASP A 122 -15.16 0.93 8.89
CA ASP A 122 -14.60 0.49 7.61
C ASP A 122 -14.04 -0.93 7.63
N THR A 123 -14.18 -1.61 6.49
CA THR A 123 -13.64 -2.94 6.20
C THR A 123 -12.47 -2.78 5.23
N VAL A 124 -11.53 -3.73 5.19
CA VAL A 124 -10.45 -3.70 4.18
C VAL A 124 -10.95 -4.33 2.89
N THR A 125 -10.50 -3.83 1.74
CA THR A 125 -10.92 -4.31 0.42
C THR A 125 -9.71 -4.70 -0.43
N ALA A 126 -9.95 -5.25 -1.62
CA ALA A 126 -8.90 -5.49 -2.61
C ALA A 126 -8.09 -4.23 -2.93
N ARG A 127 -8.72 -3.04 -2.86
CA ARG A 127 -8.00 -1.77 -3.01
C ARG A 127 -6.97 -1.55 -1.92
N THR A 128 -7.35 -1.80 -0.67
CA THR A 128 -6.45 -1.70 0.49
C THR A 128 -5.26 -2.66 0.33
N TRP A 129 -5.50 -3.86 -0.18
CA TRP A 129 -4.43 -4.81 -0.49
C TRP A 129 -3.48 -4.29 -1.58
N VAL A 130 -4.02 -3.71 -2.67
CA VAL A 130 -3.22 -3.15 -3.77
C VAL A 130 -2.36 -2.00 -3.27
N GLU A 131 -2.93 -1.09 -2.49
CA GLU A 131 -2.20 0.03 -1.87
C GLU A 131 -1.07 -0.48 -0.96
N ALA A 132 -1.35 -1.45 -0.09
CA ALA A 132 -0.33 -2.05 0.76
C ALA A 132 0.78 -2.74 -0.05
N PHE A 133 0.43 -3.50 -1.09
CA PHE A 133 1.39 -4.14 -1.99
C PHE A 133 2.31 -3.12 -2.65
N ASP A 134 1.75 -2.06 -3.24
CA ASP A 134 2.53 -1.03 -3.96
C ASP A 134 3.54 -0.36 -3.04
N ILE A 135 3.13 0.00 -1.82
CA ILE A 135 4.02 0.64 -0.85
C ILE A 135 5.06 -0.35 -0.31
N CYS A 136 4.71 -1.63 -0.10
CA CYS A 136 5.68 -2.66 0.29
C CYS A 136 6.73 -2.92 -0.80
N VAL A 137 6.36 -2.81 -2.08
CA VAL A 137 7.31 -2.89 -3.20
C VAL A 137 8.20 -1.66 -3.23
N ALA A 138 7.63 -0.46 -3.09
CA ALA A 138 8.36 0.81 -3.12
C ALA A 138 9.36 0.95 -1.98
N SER A 139 8.99 0.52 -0.76
CA SER A 139 9.88 0.53 0.42
C SER A 139 10.93 -0.58 0.38
N GLY A 140 10.72 -1.61 -0.44
CA GLY A 140 11.53 -2.82 -0.47
C GLY A 140 11.14 -3.84 0.62
N LEU A 141 10.14 -3.55 1.45
CA LEU A 141 9.67 -4.41 2.53
C LEU A 141 9.27 -5.81 2.02
N VAL A 142 8.66 -5.89 0.84
CA VAL A 142 8.27 -7.17 0.23
C VAL A 142 9.47 -8.10 -0.06
N ARG A 143 10.70 -7.56 -0.13
CA ARG A 143 11.94 -8.33 -0.40
C ARG A 143 12.53 -8.97 0.84
N ASP A 144 12.06 -8.58 2.02
CA ASP A 144 12.43 -9.22 3.27
C ASP A 144 11.68 -10.56 3.38
N TRP A 145 12.34 -11.61 2.89
CA TRP A 145 11.74 -12.96 2.82
C TRP A 145 11.53 -13.57 4.22
N GLU A 146 12.30 -13.15 5.23
CA GLU A 146 12.17 -13.65 6.60
C GLU A 146 10.88 -13.14 7.25
N ARG A 147 10.45 -11.94 6.85
CA ARG A 147 9.20 -11.32 7.33
C ARG A 147 7.96 -11.73 6.55
N VAL A 148 8.10 -12.59 5.54
CA VAL A 148 7.01 -13.28 4.82
C VAL A 148 5.89 -12.40 4.23
N PHE A 149 6.07 -11.09 4.12
CA PHE A 149 5.06 -10.16 3.57
C PHE A 149 4.50 -10.62 2.22
N GLY A 150 5.38 -10.97 1.28
CA GLY A 150 4.97 -11.45 -0.04
C GLY A 150 4.16 -12.76 0.01
N LEU A 151 4.42 -13.62 0.98
CA LEU A 151 3.66 -14.84 1.19
C LEU A 151 2.28 -14.55 1.78
N LEU A 152 2.22 -13.72 2.83
CA LEU A 152 0.97 -13.32 3.48
C LEU A 152 0.03 -12.63 2.47
N LEU A 153 0.55 -11.70 1.69
CA LEU A 153 -0.20 -11.00 0.64
C LEU A 153 -0.82 -11.99 -0.36
N ARG A 154 -0.06 -12.97 -0.85
CA ARG A 154 -0.51 -13.92 -1.87
C ARG A 154 -1.40 -15.04 -1.32
N GLN A 155 -1.03 -15.64 -0.19
CA GLN A 155 -1.59 -16.91 0.28
C GLN A 155 -2.67 -16.75 1.34
N GLU A 156 -2.63 -15.67 2.11
CA GLU A 156 -3.58 -15.43 3.20
C GLU A 156 -4.56 -14.32 2.80
N TYR A 157 -4.08 -13.09 2.63
CA TYR A 157 -4.96 -11.93 2.55
C TYR A 157 -5.73 -11.84 1.23
N ALA A 158 -5.11 -12.11 0.08
CA ALA A 158 -5.82 -12.12 -1.20
C ALA A 158 -6.95 -13.16 -1.24
N PRO A 159 -6.74 -14.44 -0.86
CA PRO A 159 -7.83 -15.41 -0.73
C PRO A 159 -8.91 -15.02 0.29
N MET A 160 -8.56 -14.38 1.40
CA MET A 160 -9.52 -13.90 2.38
C MET A 160 -10.42 -12.80 1.82
N LEU A 161 -9.87 -11.88 1.04
CA LEU A 161 -10.63 -10.80 0.39
C LEU A 161 -11.61 -11.35 -0.66
N HIS A 162 -11.25 -12.40 -1.40
CA HIS A 162 -12.18 -13.13 -2.28
C HIS A 162 -13.30 -13.86 -1.51
N LYS A 163 -13.03 -14.25 -0.26
CA LYS A 163 -13.97 -14.96 0.63
C LYS A 163 -14.71 -14.05 1.60
N ASN A 164 -14.70 -12.73 1.37
CA ASN A 164 -15.42 -11.77 2.19
C ASN A 164 -14.96 -11.77 3.66
N LEU A 165 -13.64 -11.86 3.89
CA LEU A 165 -12.96 -11.78 5.19
C LEU A 165 -13.55 -12.71 6.27
N PRO A 166 -13.27 -14.03 6.21
CA PRO A 166 -13.92 -15.02 7.09
C PRO A 166 -13.69 -14.82 8.60
N TYR A 167 -12.69 -14.03 8.99
CA TYR A 167 -12.35 -13.75 10.38
C TYR A 167 -12.77 -12.34 10.82
N ALA A 168 -13.30 -11.52 9.92
CA ALA A 168 -13.84 -10.20 10.24
C ALA A 168 -15.32 -10.30 10.60
N GLN A 169 -15.77 -9.42 11.51
CA GLN A 169 -17.19 -9.35 11.91
C GLN A 169 -18.06 -8.59 10.89
N ARG A 170 -17.48 -8.11 9.78
CA ARG A 170 -18.15 -7.27 8.78
C ARG A 170 -17.81 -7.76 7.38
N ASP A 171 -18.78 -7.63 6.47
CA ASP A 171 -18.56 -7.91 5.06
C ASP A 171 -17.53 -6.94 4.45
N SER A 172 -16.69 -7.46 3.57
CA SER A 172 -15.81 -6.75 2.66
C SER A 172 -16.28 -6.94 1.22
N ILE A 173 -16.88 -5.89 0.67
CA ILE A 173 -17.28 -5.87 -0.74
C ILE A 173 -16.20 -5.13 -1.53
N SER A 174 -15.43 -5.88 -2.31
CA SER A 174 -14.41 -5.33 -3.19
C SER A 174 -14.98 -5.07 -4.59
N ASP A 175 -14.54 -3.96 -5.21
CA ASP A 175 -14.85 -3.70 -6.62
C ASP A 175 -14.21 -4.82 -7.49
N PRO A 176 -14.94 -5.40 -8.47
CA PRO A 176 -14.38 -6.40 -9.38
C PRO A 176 -13.09 -5.95 -10.09
N ALA A 177 -12.93 -4.65 -10.39
CA ALA A 177 -11.71 -4.11 -10.98
C ALA A 177 -10.53 -4.14 -10.00
N ASP A 178 -10.78 -3.83 -8.73
CA ASP A 178 -9.75 -3.88 -7.68
C ASP A 178 -9.34 -5.34 -7.39
N LEU A 179 -10.29 -6.29 -7.42
CA LEU A 179 -10.01 -7.74 -7.32
C LEU A 179 -9.15 -8.23 -8.50
N ALA A 180 -9.51 -7.87 -9.73
CA ALA A 180 -8.72 -8.24 -10.91
C ALA A 180 -7.31 -7.63 -10.86
N HIS A 181 -7.15 -6.43 -10.30
CA HIS A 181 -5.86 -5.80 -10.11
C HIS A 181 -5.02 -6.52 -9.05
N MET A 182 -5.61 -6.83 -7.89
CA MET A 182 -4.98 -7.66 -6.86
C MET A 182 -4.51 -9.01 -7.41
N ASP A 183 -5.36 -9.71 -8.18
CA ASP A 183 -5.04 -11.02 -8.77
C ASP A 183 -3.87 -10.92 -9.77
N ALA A 184 -3.85 -9.86 -10.59
CA ALA A 184 -2.75 -9.59 -11.50
C ALA A 184 -1.42 -9.36 -10.76
N LEU A 185 -1.46 -8.59 -9.66
CA LEU A 185 -0.29 -8.31 -8.82
C LEU A 185 0.17 -9.53 -8.03
N CYS A 186 -0.76 -10.40 -7.59
CA CYS A 186 -0.43 -11.68 -6.97
C CYS A 186 0.48 -12.51 -7.87
N GLY A 187 0.29 -12.46 -9.19
CA GLY A 187 1.16 -13.13 -10.17
C GLY A 187 2.64 -12.72 -10.13
N TYR A 188 2.96 -11.56 -9.55
CA TYR A 188 4.33 -11.09 -9.36
C TYR A 188 4.96 -11.55 -8.03
N LEU A 189 4.17 -12.18 -7.14
CA LEU A 189 4.66 -12.77 -5.90
C LEU A 189 5.03 -14.24 -6.14
N THR A 190 6.26 -14.61 -5.79
CA THR A 190 6.76 -15.96 -5.97
C THR A 190 5.91 -16.95 -5.16
N PRO A 191 5.35 -18.00 -5.78
CA PRO A 191 4.58 -19.00 -5.05
C PRO A 191 5.49 -19.81 -4.12
N SER A 192 4.99 -20.16 -2.93
CA SER A 192 5.68 -21.09 -2.05
C SER A 192 5.27 -22.53 -2.36
N PRO A 193 6.20 -23.49 -2.43
CA PRO A 193 5.89 -24.93 -2.49
C PRO A 193 5.23 -25.46 -1.20
N GLY A 194 5.32 -24.74 -0.08
CA GLY A 194 4.80 -25.16 1.22
C GLY A 194 4.65 -24.02 2.22
N HIS A 195 4.09 -24.31 3.39
CA HIS A 195 3.82 -23.30 4.43
C HIS A 195 4.98 -23.17 5.44
N LEU A 196 5.98 -24.05 5.40
CA LEU A 196 7.05 -24.08 6.39
C LEU A 196 8.21 -23.17 5.98
N PRO A 197 8.98 -22.62 6.93
CA PRO A 197 10.09 -21.71 6.63
C PRO A 197 11.10 -22.21 5.59
N ARG A 198 11.37 -23.52 5.58
CA ARG A 198 12.27 -24.15 4.60
C ARG A 198 11.75 -24.10 3.15
N ASP A 199 10.45 -23.91 2.98
CA ASP A 199 9.79 -23.88 1.68
C ASP A 199 9.61 -22.44 1.18
N TRP A 200 9.86 -21.42 2.02
CA TRP A 200 9.65 -20.02 1.66
C TRP A 200 10.63 -19.55 0.57
N PRO A 201 10.15 -18.79 -0.43
CA PRO A 201 10.99 -18.28 -1.50
C PRO A 201 11.89 -17.16 -1.00
N GLN A 202 13.20 -17.32 -1.13
CA GLN A 202 14.19 -16.26 -0.85
C GLN A 202 14.08 -15.09 -1.84
N VAL A 203 13.58 -15.35 -3.05
CA VAL A 203 13.26 -14.33 -4.05
C VAL A 203 11.76 -14.14 -4.05
N THR A 204 11.27 -13.10 -3.39
CA THR A 204 9.83 -12.88 -3.15
C THR A 204 9.08 -12.33 -4.37
N LEU A 205 9.77 -11.62 -5.26
CA LEU A 205 9.21 -11.07 -6.50
C LEU A 205 9.69 -11.85 -7.72
N CYS A 206 8.76 -12.28 -8.55
CA CYS A 206 9.03 -12.94 -9.82
C CYS A 206 8.29 -12.27 -10.97
N LYS A 207 8.79 -12.41 -12.19
CA LYS A 207 8.05 -11.99 -13.39
C LYS A 207 7.12 -13.14 -13.82
N PRO A 208 5.80 -12.94 -13.88
CA PRO A 208 4.90 -13.94 -14.40
C PRO A 208 5.17 -14.23 -15.89
N SER A 209 4.78 -15.42 -16.33
CA SER A 209 4.91 -15.90 -17.70
C SER A 209 4.15 -15.01 -18.69
N ILE A 210 4.31 -15.28 -19.99
CA ILE A 210 3.56 -14.55 -21.02
C ILE A 210 2.07 -14.86 -20.90
N ASP A 211 1.72 -16.12 -20.72
CA ASP A 211 0.33 -16.58 -20.65
C ASP A 211 -0.38 -16.03 -19.41
N GLU A 212 0.27 -16.09 -18.23
CA GLU A 212 -0.27 -15.49 -17.00
C GLU A 212 -0.52 -13.98 -17.13
N ARG A 213 0.37 -13.26 -17.82
CA ARG A 213 0.20 -11.81 -18.06
C ARG A 213 -0.92 -11.53 -19.08
N LEU A 214 -1.13 -12.41 -20.06
CA LEU A 214 -2.24 -12.30 -21.00
C LEU A 214 -3.57 -12.53 -20.30
N ASP A 215 -3.67 -13.57 -19.48
CA ASP A 215 -4.86 -13.89 -18.70
C ASP A 215 -5.22 -12.74 -17.73
N ALA A 216 -4.21 -12.19 -17.04
CA ALA A 216 -4.40 -11.02 -16.18
C ALA A 216 -4.91 -9.79 -16.96
N ALA A 217 -4.37 -9.52 -18.15
CA ALA A 217 -4.83 -8.41 -18.98
C ALA A 217 -6.30 -8.59 -19.42
N LEU A 218 -6.68 -9.81 -19.83
CA LEU A 218 -8.05 -10.13 -20.20
C LEU A 218 -9.02 -9.98 -19.03
N ALA A 219 -8.62 -10.38 -17.82
CA ALA A 219 -9.40 -10.23 -16.60
C ALA A 219 -9.61 -8.75 -16.24
N LEU A 220 -8.54 -7.95 -16.29
CA LEU A 220 -8.59 -6.50 -16.08
C LEU A 220 -9.52 -5.80 -17.08
N ASP A 221 -9.41 -6.11 -18.36
CA ASP A 221 -10.29 -5.57 -19.40
C ASP A 221 -11.75 -5.94 -19.17
N ALA A 222 -12.01 -7.18 -18.74
CA ALA A 222 -13.36 -7.65 -18.43
C ALA A 222 -13.95 -6.94 -17.22
N ALA A 223 -13.16 -6.66 -16.19
CA ALA A 223 -13.59 -5.94 -15.00
C ALA A 223 -13.82 -4.45 -15.28
N GLY A 224 -12.92 -3.80 -16.03
CA GLY A 224 -13.05 -2.39 -16.43
C GLY A 224 -14.30 -2.09 -17.26
N ARG A 225 -14.76 -3.05 -18.08
CA ARG A 225 -16.04 -2.94 -18.82
C ARG A 225 -17.28 -3.00 -17.92
N ARG A 226 -17.16 -3.50 -16.68
CA ARG A 226 -18.27 -3.64 -15.73
C ARG A 226 -18.41 -2.46 -14.77
N ALA A 227 -17.39 -1.61 -14.66
CA ALA A 227 -17.50 -0.37 -13.90
C ALA A 227 -18.51 0.57 -14.60
N PRO A 228 -19.56 1.06 -13.91
CA PRO A 228 -20.52 1.96 -14.53
C PRO A 228 -19.80 3.24 -14.96
N THR A 229 -19.88 3.57 -16.25
CA THR A 229 -19.54 4.89 -16.79
C THR A 229 -20.60 5.90 -16.34
N SER A 230 -20.72 6.17 -15.04
CA SER A 230 -21.54 7.26 -14.53
C SER A 230 -20.77 8.57 -14.72
N GLY A 231 -20.99 9.20 -15.89
CA GLY A 231 -20.86 10.65 -16.03
C GLY A 231 -19.85 11.17 -17.06
N CYS A 232 -19.82 10.66 -18.29
CA CYS A 232 -19.48 11.54 -19.42
C CYS A 232 -20.71 12.40 -19.72
N CYS A 233 -20.95 13.45 -18.92
CA CYS A 233 -21.92 14.47 -19.27
C CYS A 233 -21.30 15.41 -20.32
N ALA A 234 -21.63 15.15 -21.58
CA ALA A 234 -21.59 16.17 -22.61
C ALA A 234 -22.73 17.17 -22.36
N SER A 235 -22.45 18.24 -21.62
CA SER A 235 -23.18 19.52 -21.73
C SER A 235 -22.49 20.61 -20.89
N CYS A 236 -21.67 21.42 -21.57
CA CYS A 236 -21.27 22.72 -21.06
C CYS A 236 -22.45 23.69 -21.14
N SER A 237 -22.92 24.17 -19.98
CA SER A 237 -23.45 25.53 -19.85
C SER A 237 -23.57 25.90 -18.37
N GLY A 238 -22.67 26.80 -17.95
CA GLY A 238 -22.68 27.69 -16.78
C GLY A 238 -23.41 27.26 -15.51
N THR A 239 -22.69 27.16 -14.39
CA THR A 239 -22.74 28.13 -13.25
C THR A 239 -21.83 27.61 -12.12
N THR A 240 -21.19 28.55 -11.45
CA THR A 240 -20.06 28.48 -10.51
C THR A 240 -20.31 27.68 -9.22
N ARG A 241 -19.49 26.66 -8.92
CA ARG A 241 -19.07 26.20 -7.56
C ARG A 241 -17.92 25.17 -7.66
N PRO A 242 -16.98 25.09 -6.71
CA PRO A 242 -15.75 24.30 -6.87
C PRO A 242 -15.98 22.82 -6.48
N PRO A 243 -15.32 21.84 -7.13
CA PRO A 243 -15.39 20.45 -6.71
C PRO A 243 -14.34 20.11 -5.64
N SER A 244 -14.73 19.23 -4.74
CA SER A 244 -13.93 18.56 -3.72
C SER A 244 -12.84 17.66 -4.33
N SER A 245 -11.70 17.61 -3.65
CA SER A 245 -10.46 16.95 -4.03
C SER A 245 -10.50 15.43 -3.78
N THR A 246 -11.01 14.65 -4.73
CA THR A 246 -10.95 13.17 -4.62
C THR A 246 -10.77 12.43 -5.97
N ARG A 247 -10.36 13.11 -7.04
CA ARG A 247 -10.06 12.45 -8.32
C ARG A 247 -8.76 13.00 -8.93
N CYS A 248 -7.60 12.55 -8.46
CA CYS A 248 -6.32 12.82 -9.12
C CYS A 248 -5.21 11.77 -8.83
N THR A 249 -5.52 10.54 -8.42
CA THR A 249 -4.49 9.54 -8.08
C THR A 249 -4.12 8.57 -9.21
N ASN A 250 -4.89 8.49 -10.30
CA ASN A 250 -4.73 7.41 -11.30
C ASN A 250 -3.79 7.70 -12.49
N ALA A 251 -3.03 8.79 -12.51
CA ALA A 251 -2.22 9.17 -13.68
C ALA A 251 -0.72 8.84 -13.59
N TRP A 252 -0.21 8.39 -12.45
CA TRP A 252 1.25 8.26 -12.23
C TRP A 252 1.86 6.90 -12.60
N TRP A 253 1.09 5.82 -12.59
CA TRP A 253 1.65 4.45 -12.56
C TRP A 253 1.85 3.77 -13.92
N SER A 254 1.29 4.29 -15.02
CA SER A 254 1.39 3.63 -16.34
C SER A 254 2.78 3.68 -17.00
N THR A 255 3.74 4.40 -16.43
CA THR A 255 5.04 4.66 -17.11
C THR A 255 6.26 4.03 -16.43
N ALA A 256 6.13 3.51 -15.20
CA ALA A 256 7.25 2.92 -14.45
C ALA A 256 7.68 1.53 -14.97
N SER A 257 6.82 0.83 -15.73
CA SER A 257 7.13 -0.48 -16.32
C SER A 257 8.15 -0.44 -17.48
N ALA A 258 8.57 0.75 -17.97
CA ALA A 258 9.41 0.86 -19.17
C ALA A 258 10.93 0.92 -18.91
N SER A 259 11.40 1.10 -17.66
CA SER A 259 12.84 1.35 -17.38
C SER A 259 13.63 0.22 -16.71
N ALA A 260 13.02 -0.93 -16.41
CA ALA A 260 13.76 -2.07 -15.88
C ALA A 260 14.51 -2.83 -17.00
N ARG A 261 15.63 -2.29 -17.48
CA ARG A 261 16.63 -3.07 -18.25
C ARG A 261 17.46 -3.90 -17.28
N ILE A 262 17.23 -5.20 -17.32
CA ILE A 262 18.05 -6.22 -16.66
C ILE A 262 19.41 -6.30 -17.40
N PRO A 263 20.57 -6.22 -16.73
CA PRO A 263 21.84 -6.49 -17.38
C PRO A 263 21.94 -8.00 -17.71
N ARG A 264 22.33 -8.31 -18.95
CA ARG A 264 22.66 -9.68 -19.37
C ARG A 264 23.96 -10.13 -18.67
N PRO A 265 24.04 -11.37 -18.14
CA PRO A 265 25.32 -11.94 -17.77
C PRO A 265 26.15 -12.21 -19.03
N GLY A 266 27.39 -11.73 -19.03
CA GLY A 266 28.36 -11.96 -20.10
C GLY A 266 28.81 -13.41 -20.15
N ALA A 267 29.06 -13.87 -21.39
CA ALA A 267 29.89 -15.02 -21.72
C ALA A 267 31.38 -14.70 -21.54
#